data_AF-A0A0C9SFH1-F1
#
_entry.id   AF-A0A0C9SFH1-F1
#
_cell.length_a   1.000
_cell.length_b   1.000
_cell.length_c   1.000
_cell.angle_alpha   90.00
_cell.angle_beta   90.00
_cell.angle_gamma   90.00
#
_symmetry.space_group_name_H-M   'P 1'
#
loop_
_entity.id
_entity.type
_entity.pdbx_description
1 polymer ?
#
loop_
_entity_poly.entity_id
_entity_poly.type
_entity_poly.pdbx_seq_one_letter_code
_entity_poly.pdbx_strand_id
1 'polypeptide(L)'
;MFLVAVLIFQAHMFKAFADDATGDPTKCPTYNEDGDGYALLAVNATFRLVETTFRAEYFDTYRCITATATDKDDEKHETTEQIEYKVTAGEKWDYYTQTFIFQLDPGTKKYNKMMSLEPSGAPNGNYKFLSTDPGCIVIKALSFELPPNGTVIPQERDADNAENVHGPYDCMLWIKDDKQTTPDDCCRDYFKELCHYTAVRQAFSKIECEKRPSESNPEDDSKTVTY
;
A
#
# COMPACT_ATOMS: atom_id res chain seq x y z
N MET A 1 -55.75 6.72 -11.08
CA MET A 1 -55.50 5.43 -11.75
C MET A 1 -54.06 5.39 -12.29
N PHE A 2 -53.07 5.65 -11.43
CA PHE A 2 -51.63 5.70 -11.80
C PHE A 2 -50.73 4.95 -10.79
N LEU A 3 -51.33 4.23 -9.82
CA LEU A 3 -50.60 3.49 -8.79
C LEU A 3 -50.41 2.00 -9.10
N VAL A 4 -51.15 1.46 -10.08
CA VAL A 4 -51.07 0.03 -10.43
C VAL A 4 -49.95 -0.26 -11.47
N ALA A 5 -49.50 0.75 -12.21
CA ALA A 5 -48.45 0.59 -13.22
C ALA A 5 -47.02 0.54 -12.64
N VAL A 6 -46.79 1.12 -11.45
CA VAL A 6 -45.45 1.18 -10.83
C VAL A 6 -45.05 -0.15 -10.18
N LEU A 7 -46.03 -0.96 -9.72
CA LEU A 7 -45.75 -2.24 -9.06
C LEU A 7 -45.46 -3.40 -10.03
N ILE A 8 -45.89 -3.31 -11.29
CA ILE A 8 -45.62 -4.36 -12.30
C ILE A 8 -44.20 -4.22 -12.86
N PHE A 9 -43.61 -3.01 -12.82
CA PHE A 9 -42.25 -2.78 -13.31
C PHE A 9 -41.14 -3.25 -12.34
N GLN A 10 -41.46 -3.48 -11.06
CA GLN A 10 -40.49 -3.96 -10.07
C GLN A 10 -40.44 -5.50 -9.92
N ALA A 11 -41.40 -6.23 -10.49
CA ALA A 11 -41.40 -7.71 -10.47
C ALA A 11 -40.59 -8.35 -11.62
N HIS A 12 -40.21 -7.57 -12.64
CA HIS A 12 -39.49 -8.08 -13.83
C HIS A 12 -37.96 -7.89 -13.78
N MET A 13 -37.42 -7.17 -12.79
CA MET A 13 -35.97 -6.95 -12.66
C MET A 13 -35.25 -7.98 -11.76
N PHE A 14 -35.96 -8.92 -11.13
CA PHE A 14 -35.37 -9.92 -10.22
C PHE A 14 -35.13 -11.30 -10.85
N LYS A 15 -35.04 -11.40 -12.18
CA LYS A 15 -34.88 -12.70 -12.86
C LYS A 15 -33.89 -12.71 -14.03
N ALA A 16 -32.81 -11.94 -13.91
CA ALA A 16 -31.74 -11.91 -14.92
C ALA A 16 -30.31 -12.02 -14.36
N PHE A 17 -30.14 -12.49 -13.12
CA PHE A 17 -28.82 -12.92 -12.62
C PHE A 17 -28.97 -14.24 -11.86
N ALA A 18 -29.33 -15.28 -12.60
CA ALA A 18 -29.19 -16.65 -12.15
C ALA A 18 -28.96 -17.50 -13.40
N ASP A 19 -27.82 -17.28 -14.04
CA ASP A 19 -27.22 -18.28 -14.93
C ASP A 19 -25.73 -18.38 -14.60
N ASP A 20 -25.40 -19.57 -14.11
CA ASP A 20 -24.13 -20.28 -14.17
C ASP A 20 -22.86 -19.60 -13.64
N ALA A 21 -22.68 -19.71 -12.32
CA ALA A 21 -21.39 -20.08 -11.78
C ALA A 21 -21.54 -21.35 -10.95
N THR A 22 -21.65 -22.49 -11.62
CA THR A 22 -21.25 -23.80 -11.06
C THR A 22 -19.72 -23.84 -10.98
N GLY A 23 -19.16 -22.95 -10.16
CA GLY A 23 -17.84 -23.14 -9.56
C GLY A 23 -18.09 -23.69 -8.16
N ASP A 24 -17.47 -24.82 -7.84
CA ASP A 24 -17.20 -25.20 -6.44
C ASP A 24 -16.82 -23.92 -5.66
N PRO A 25 -17.35 -23.63 -4.45
CA PRO A 25 -16.87 -22.50 -3.66
C PRO A 25 -15.37 -22.68 -3.47
N THR A 26 -14.60 -22.03 -4.33
CA THR A 26 -13.17 -22.26 -4.50
C THR A 26 -12.55 -22.05 -3.14
N LYS A 27 -12.06 -23.12 -2.52
CA LYS A 27 -11.29 -22.99 -1.29
C LYS A 27 -10.22 -21.95 -1.55
N CYS A 28 -10.17 -20.92 -0.71
CA CYS A 28 -9.14 -19.90 -0.83
C CYS A 28 -7.77 -20.56 -0.95
N PRO A 29 -6.91 -20.04 -1.83
CA PRO A 29 -5.56 -20.57 -1.94
C PRO A 29 -4.84 -20.40 -0.60
N THR A 30 -3.92 -21.32 -0.31
CA THR A 30 -3.02 -21.12 0.82
C THR A 30 -1.98 -20.09 0.42
N TYR A 31 -1.95 -18.95 1.10
CA TYR A 31 -0.96 -17.91 0.89
C TYR A 31 0.38 -18.28 1.55
N ASN A 32 1.47 -17.76 0.99
CA ASN A 32 2.82 -18.08 1.44
C ASN A 32 3.25 -17.25 2.66
N GLU A 33 3.11 -17.84 3.86
CA GLU A 33 3.64 -17.31 5.13
C GLU A 33 5.13 -17.63 5.33
N ASP A 34 5.65 -18.66 4.66
CA ASP A 34 7.01 -19.18 4.83
C ASP A 34 8.05 -18.49 3.94
N GLY A 35 7.61 -17.54 3.12
CA GLY A 35 8.49 -16.80 2.23
C GLY A 35 9.36 -15.78 2.95
N ASP A 36 10.37 -15.32 2.21
CA ASP A 36 11.37 -14.36 2.68
C ASP A 36 11.05 -12.96 2.13
N GLY A 37 10.79 -12.01 3.03
CA GLY A 37 10.41 -10.65 2.69
C GLY A 37 11.50 -9.88 1.96
N TYR A 38 12.78 -10.15 2.29
CA TYR A 38 13.90 -9.55 1.57
C TYR A 38 13.99 -10.06 0.13
N ALA A 39 13.79 -11.36 -0.08
CA ALA A 39 13.83 -11.96 -1.42
C ALA A 39 12.67 -11.50 -2.32
N LEU A 40 11.52 -11.16 -1.73
CA LEU A 40 10.35 -10.64 -2.44
C LEU A 40 10.64 -9.31 -3.16
N LEU A 41 11.45 -8.46 -2.53
CA LEU A 41 11.79 -7.12 -3.02
C LEU A 41 12.98 -7.16 -3.99
N ALA A 42 12.79 -7.79 -5.14
CA ALA A 42 13.77 -7.76 -6.23
C ALA A 42 13.88 -6.35 -6.83
N VAL A 43 15.08 -5.97 -7.32
CA VAL A 43 15.28 -4.67 -7.98
C VAL A 43 14.31 -4.51 -9.16
N ASN A 44 13.67 -3.34 -9.26
CA ASN A 44 12.58 -2.97 -10.16
C ASN A 44 11.25 -3.69 -9.91
N ALA A 45 11.09 -4.44 -8.81
CA ALA A 45 9.78 -4.91 -8.40
C ALA A 45 9.00 -3.74 -7.78
N THR A 46 7.80 -3.50 -8.31
CA THR A 46 6.87 -2.50 -7.81
C THR A 46 5.67 -3.17 -7.15
N PHE A 47 5.28 -2.62 -6.00
CA PHE A 47 4.14 -3.05 -5.21
C PHE A 47 3.24 -1.85 -4.93
N ARG A 48 1.94 -2.12 -4.80
CA ARG A 48 0.93 -1.09 -4.57
C ARG A 48 0.18 -1.38 -3.29
N LEU A 49 -0.02 -0.35 -2.48
CA LEU A 49 -0.84 -0.43 -1.28
C LEU A 49 -2.31 -0.50 -1.68
N VAL A 50 -3.05 -1.44 -1.09
CA VAL A 50 -4.47 -1.64 -1.40
C VAL A 50 -5.35 -1.36 -0.21
N GLU A 51 -4.99 -1.82 0.98
CA GLU A 51 -5.74 -1.55 2.20
C GLU A 51 -4.80 -1.29 3.37
N THR A 52 -5.29 -0.51 4.33
CA THR A 52 -4.55 -0.24 5.56
C THR A 52 -5.51 -0.09 6.74
N THR A 53 -5.06 -0.53 7.92
CA THR A 53 -5.75 -0.28 9.20
C THR A 53 -5.23 0.96 9.91
N PHE A 54 -4.15 1.58 9.40
CA PHE A 54 -3.59 2.80 9.96
C PHE A 54 -4.66 3.86 10.10
N ARG A 55 -4.71 4.49 11.28
CA ARG A 55 -5.48 5.70 11.49
C ARG A 55 -4.60 6.87 11.07
N ALA A 56 -4.95 7.56 9.98
CA ALA A 56 -4.40 8.89 9.80
C ALA A 56 -5.42 9.83 9.20
N GLU A 57 -5.50 11.00 9.82
CA GLU A 57 -6.08 12.24 9.29
C GLU A 57 -5.37 12.72 8.00
N TYR A 58 -4.25 12.08 7.64
CA TYR A 58 -3.40 12.45 6.51
C TYR A 58 -3.66 11.67 5.22
N PHE A 59 -4.14 10.43 5.28
CA PHE A 59 -4.15 9.57 4.08
C PHE A 59 -5.28 9.88 3.09
N ASP A 60 -6.34 10.60 3.47
CA ASP A 60 -7.31 11.11 2.49
C ASP A 60 -6.64 12.12 1.53
N THR A 61 -5.49 12.67 1.93
CA THR A 61 -4.67 13.53 1.07
C THR A 61 -3.74 12.76 0.12
N TYR A 62 -3.60 11.44 0.26
CA TYR A 62 -2.70 10.63 -0.57
C TYR A 62 -3.45 9.49 -1.26
N ARG A 63 -3.10 9.23 -2.51
CA ARG A 63 -3.61 8.10 -3.29
C ARG A 63 -2.50 7.50 -4.14
N CYS A 64 -2.78 6.35 -4.76
CA CYS A 64 -1.86 5.72 -5.70
C CYS A 64 -0.48 5.39 -5.09
N ILE A 65 -0.46 4.98 -3.82
CA ILE A 65 0.77 4.68 -3.10
C ILE A 65 1.40 3.41 -3.68
N THR A 66 2.64 3.53 -4.15
CA THR A 66 3.45 2.43 -4.66
C THR A 66 4.84 2.47 -4.05
N ALA A 67 5.46 1.30 -3.91
CA ALA A 67 6.84 1.14 -3.48
C ALA A 67 7.59 0.33 -4.55
N THR A 68 8.71 0.87 -5.02
CA THR A 68 9.58 0.18 -5.97
C THR A 68 10.95 -0.01 -5.37
N ALA A 69 11.45 -1.24 -5.32
CA ALA A 69 12.83 -1.50 -4.92
C ALA A 69 13.78 -1.01 -6.03
N THR A 70 14.59 0.00 -5.73
CA THR A 70 15.53 0.62 -6.67
C THR A 70 16.95 0.11 -6.52
N ASP A 71 17.31 -0.41 -5.34
CA ASP A 71 18.64 -0.94 -5.05
C ASP A 71 18.60 -2.04 -3.96
N LYS A 72 19.60 -2.93 -3.96
CA LYS A 72 19.79 -3.98 -2.95
C LYS A 72 21.28 -4.17 -2.64
N ASP A 73 21.57 -4.31 -1.35
CA ASP A 73 22.87 -4.77 -0.84
C ASP A 73 22.68 -6.13 -0.15
N ASP A 74 23.05 -7.21 -0.85
CA ASP A 74 22.91 -8.60 -0.37
C ASP A 74 23.86 -8.91 0.80
N GLU A 75 24.97 -8.19 0.94
CA GLU A 75 25.91 -8.39 2.06
C GLU A 75 25.31 -7.86 3.36
N LYS A 76 24.68 -6.67 3.30
CA LYS A 76 24.05 -6.03 4.47
C LYS A 76 22.57 -6.39 4.66
N HIS A 77 21.96 -7.06 3.69
CA HIS A 77 20.51 -7.30 3.63
C HIS A 77 19.73 -5.98 3.65
N GLU A 78 20.18 -5.01 2.86
CA GLU A 78 19.52 -3.71 2.72
C GLU A 78 18.79 -3.62 1.39
N THR A 79 17.69 -2.87 1.36
CA THR A 79 16.94 -2.54 0.14
C THR A 79 16.56 -1.07 0.18
N THR A 80 16.84 -0.35 -0.90
CA THR A 80 16.36 1.02 -1.09
C THR A 80 15.07 0.97 -1.88
N GLU A 81 14.03 1.59 -1.35
CA GLU A 81 12.74 1.72 -2.00
C GLU A 81 12.46 3.18 -2.35
N GLN A 82 11.89 3.40 -3.53
CA GLN A 82 11.23 4.64 -3.89
C GLN A 82 9.73 4.49 -3.64
N ILE A 83 9.20 5.30 -2.74
CA ILE A 83 7.79 5.36 -2.42
C ILE A 83 7.20 6.52 -3.19
N GLU A 84 6.25 6.23 -4.07
CA GLU A 84 5.55 7.22 -4.88
C GLU A 84 4.10 7.30 -4.46
N TYR A 85 3.55 8.51 -4.46
CA TYR A 85 2.15 8.76 -4.14
C TYR A 85 1.66 9.99 -4.89
N LYS A 86 0.34 10.09 -5.00
CA LYS A 86 -0.34 11.23 -5.57
C LYS A 86 -1.04 11.98 -4.46
N VAL A 87 -0.77 13.27 -4.34
CA VAL A 87 -1.45 14.15 -3.39
C VAL A 87 -2.80 14.54 -4.01
N THR A 88 -3.90 14.22 -3.32
CA THR A 88 -5.28 14.55 -3.73
C THR A 88 -5.44 16.06 -3.87
N ALA A 89 -4.88 16.82 -2.92
CA ALA A 89 -4.80 18.27 -3.02
C ALA A 89 -3.80 18.68 -4.10
N GLY A 90 -4.31 19.21 -5.22
CA GLY A 90 -3.48 19.69 -6.34
C GLY A 90 -3.09 18.63 -7.36
N GLU A 91 -3.56 17.39 -7.21
CA GLU A 91 -3.43 16.33 -8.22
C GLU A 91 -1.98 16.01 -8.64
N LYS A 92 -1.03 16.28 -7.73
CA LYS A 92 0.41 16.23 -8.01
C LYS A 92 1.01 14.92 -7.54
N TRP A 93 1.90 14.34 -8.34
CA TRP A 93 2.76 13.24 -7.91
C TRP A 93 3.94 13.72 -7.09
N ASP A 94 4.26 12.96 -6.05
CA ASP A 94 5.41 13.19 -5.20
C ASP A 94 6.02 11.84 -4.79
N TYR A 95 7.25 11.89 -4.30
CA TYR A 95 7.97 10.68 -3.91
C TYR A 95 9.03 10.95 -2.84
N TYR A 96 9.37 9.91 -2.10
CA TYR A 96 10.58 9.87 -1.29
C TYR A 96 11.30 8.55 -1.48
N THR A 97 12.55 8.51 -1.05
CA THR A 97 13.35 7.28 -1.02
C THR A 97 13.65 6.91 0.42
N GLN A 98 13.66 5.62 0.71
CA GLN A 98 13.89 5.10 2.04
C GLN A 98 14.71 3.81 1.92
N THR A 99 15.79 3.73 2.67
CA THR A 99 16.58 2.49 2.78
C THR A 99 16.09 1.70 3.97
N PHE A 100 15.93 0.40 3.79
CA PHE A 100 15.52 -0.52 4.84
C PHE A 100 16.59 -1.59 5.04
N ILE A 101 16.86 -1.92 6.31
CA ILE A 101 17.64 -3.10 6.68
C ILE A 101 16.71 -4.23 7.06
N PHE A 102 17.03 -5.43 6.61
CA PHE A 102 16.28 -6.64 6.89
C PHE A 102 16.97 -7.49 7.96
N GLN A 103 16.18 -7.97 8.91
CA GLN A 103 16.64 -8.82 9.99
C GLN A 103 15.91 -10.17 9.97
N LEU A 104 16.63 -11.20 10.42
CA LEU A 104 16.06 -12.52 10.65
C LEU A 104 14.94 -12.44 11.68
N ASP A 105 13.77 -12.96 11.31
CA ASP A 105 12.69 -13.24 12.25
C ASP A 105 12.93 -14.63 12.88
N PRO A 106 13.12 -14.73 14.22
CA PRO A 106 13.28 -16.02 14.88
C PRO A 106 12.11 -16.98 14.66
N GLY A 107 10.90 -16.45 14.38
CA GLY A 107 9.70 -17.27 14.14
C GLY A 107 9.74 -18.03 12.81
N THR A 108 10.22 -17.38 11.74
CA THR A 108 10.25 -17.96 10.38
C THR A 108 11.65 -18.39 9.94
N LYS A 109 12.70 -17.92 10.62
CA LYS A 109 14.11 -18.03 10.21
C LYS A 109 14.39 -17.40 8.84
N LYS A 110 13.60 -16.40 8.46
CA LYS A 110 13.69 -15.63 7.21
C LYS A 110 13.88 -14.14 7.50
N TYR A 111 14.33 -13.39 6.51
CA TYR A 111 14.47 -11.94 6.59
C TYR A 111 13.12 -11.25 6.45
N ASN A 112 12.29 -11.34 7.50
CA ASN A 112 10.90 -10.86 7.51
C ASN A 112 10.68 -9.64 8.41
N LYS A 113 11.72 -9.14 9.09
CA LYS A 113 11.67 -7.88 9.84
C LYS A 113 12.39 -6.80 9.05
N MET A 114 11.70 -5.71 8.76
CA MET A 114 12.19 -4.61 7.93
C MET A 114 12.22 -3.33 8.77
N MET A 115 13.35 -2.64 8.81
CA MET A 115 13.55 -1.44 9.61
C MET A 115 14.09 -0.32 8.74
N SER A 116 13.50 0.87 8.79
CA SER A 116 14.05 2.02 8.07
C SER A 116 15.40 2.43 8.65
N LEU A 117 16.40 2.57 7.78
CA LEU A 117 17.64 3.27 8.06
C LEU A 117 17.41 4.76 7.76
N GLU A 118 17.66 5.66 8.71
CA GLU A 118 17.43 7.10 8.50
C GLU A 118 17.93 7.59 7.13
N PRO A 119 17.11 8.39 6.42
CA PRO A 119 17.44 9.81 6.41
C PRO A 119 16.24 10.73 6.69
N SER A 120 16.55 11.99 7.02
CA SER A 120 15.57 13.02 7.34
C SER A 120 14.54 13.23 6.24
N GLY A 121 13.25 13.14 6.58
CA GLY A 121 12.12 13.56 5.71
C GLY A 121 11.10 12.47 5.40
N ALA A 122 11.43 11.19 5.60
CA ALA A 122 10.52 10.05 5.44
C ALA A 122 10.03 9.51 6.80
N PRO A 123 8.87 8.83 6.85
CA PRO A 123 8.43 8.14 8.07
C PRO A 123 9.39 7.03 8.47
N ASN A 124 9.78 7.02 9.75
CA ASN A 124 10.57 5.94 10.33
C ASN A 124 9.62 4.82 10.76
N GLY A 125 9.91 3.59 10.40
CA GLY A 125 9.07 2.46 10.76
C GLY A 125 9.83 1.15 10.86
N ASN A 126 9.34 0.30 11.76
CA ASN A 126 9.72 -1.09 11.88
C ASN A 126 8.52 -1.94 11.47
N TYR A 127 8.75 -2.92 10.62
CA TYR A 127 7.71 -3.71 9.99
C TYR A 127 8.04 -5.20 10.07
N LYS A 128 6.99 -6.01 9.97
CA LYS A 128 7.08 -7.46 9.86
C LYS A 128 6.21 -7.96 8.71
N PHE A 129 6.78 -8.75 7.82
CA PHE A 129 6.02 -9.51 6.82
C PHE A 129 5.27 -10.65 7.52
N LEU A 130 3.94 -10.66 7.35
CA LEU A 130 3.05 -11.75 7.79
C LEU A 130 2.72 -12.69 6.62
N SER A 131 2.68 -12.16 5.40
CA SER A 131 2.55 -12.91 4.15
C SER A 131 3.45 -12.29 3.09
N THR A 132 4.00 -13.13 2.21
CA THR A 132 4.92 -12.72 1.13
C THR A 132 4.43 -13.13 -0.25
N ASP A 133 3.19 -13.62 -0.36
CA ASP A 133 2.59 -13.94 -1.65
C ASP A 133 2.42 -12.67 -2.49
N PRO A 134 2.98 -12.58 -3.72
CA PRO A 134 2.89 -11.35 -4.53
C PRO A 134 1.46 -10.87 -4.82
N GLY A 135 0.46 -11.76 -4.79
CA GLY A 135 -0.94 -11.42 -4.93
C GLY A 135 -1.62 -11.01 -3.61
N CYS A 136 -0.98 -11.24 -2.46
CA CYS A 136 -1.50 -10.95 -1.14
C CYS A 136 -0.40 -10.77 -0.08
N ILE A 137 0.33 -9.66 -0.14
CA ILE A 137 1.41 -9.35 0.79
C ILE A 137 0.81 -8.62 1.99
N VAL A 138 1.03 -9.15 3.19
CA VAL A 138 0.53 -8.54 4.43
C VAL A 138 1.71 -8.11 5.29
N ILE A 139 1.77 -6.82 5.60
CA ILE A 139 2.84 -6.22 6.41
C ILE A 139 2.21 -5.60 7.66
N LYS A 140 2.77 -5.95 8.81
CA LYS A 140 2.43 -5.37 10.10
C LYS A 140 3.46 -4.32 10.50
N ALA A 141 3.01 -3.14 10.89
CA ALA A 141 3.85 -2.15 11.54
C ALA A 141 4.04 -2.51 13.03
N LEU A 142 5.31 -2.63 13.43
CA LEU A 142 5.74 -2.82 14.81
C LEU A 142 5.98 -1.47 15.50
N SER A 143 6.45 -0.48 14.75
CA SER A 143 6.49 0.94 15.12
C SER A 143 6.41 1.80 13.87
N PHE A 144 5.87 3.00 13.99
CA PHE A 144 5.77 3.98 12.92
C PHE A 144 5.81 5.37 13.52
N GLU A 145 6.70 6.22 13.04
CA GLU A 145 6.92 7.58 13.49
C GLU A 145 6.98 8.50 12.28
N LEU A 146 6.11 9.50 12.26
CA LEU A 146 6.16 10.54 11.25
C LEU A 146 7.39 11.45 11.49
N PRO A 147 7.99 12.00 10.42
CA PRO A 147 9.06 12.97 10.60
C PRO A 147 8.54 14.18 11.39
N PRO A 148 9.31 14.72 12.36
CA PRO A 148 8.87 15.85 13.17
C PRO A 148 8.73 17.10 12.31
N ASN A 149 7.49 17.46 11.91
CA ASN A 149 6.99 18.76 11.39
C ASN A 149 8.00 19.73 10.74
N GLY A 150 8.95 19.23 9.94
CA GLY A 150 10.07 20.01 9.40
C GLY A 150 10.16 19.99 7.87
N THR A 151 9.40 19.14 7.20
CA THR A 151 9.23 19.13 5.75
C THR A 151 7.82 19.56 5.43
N VAL A 152 7.72 20.70 4.72
CA VAL A 152 6.49 21.44 4.43
C VAL A 152 5.44 20.55 3.76
N ILE A 153 4.37 20.24 4.50
CA ILE A 153 3.06 19.93 3.93
C ILE A 153 2.12 21.01 4.48
N PRO A 154 1.41 21.78 3.62
CA PRO A 154 0.54 22.86 4.11
C PRO A 154 -0.54 22.30 5.05
N GLN A 155 -0.41 22.63 6.34
CA GLN A 155 -1.45 22.40 7.34
C GLN A 155 -2.66 23.28 7.02
N GLU A 156 -3.81 22.66 6.77
CA GLU A 156 -5.07 23.23 7.25
C GLU A 156 -5.37 22.65 8.64
N ARG A 157 -5.83 23.56 9.50
CA ARG A 157 -5.94 23.41 10.95
C ARG A 157 -7.04 22.41 11.32
N ASP A 158 -6.76 21.56 12.31
CA ASP A 158 -7.40 21.73 13.61
C ASP A 158 -6.49 21.20 14.73
N ALA A 159 -6.27 22.07 15.71
CA ALA A 159 -5.55 21.76 16.93
C ALA A 159 -6.57 21.17 17.90
N ASP A 160 -6.68 19.85 17.95
CA ASP A 160 -7.07 19.13 19.16
C ASP A 160 -6.76 17.63 19.03
N ASN A 161 -5.93 17.14 19.96
CA ASN A 161 -5.54 15.74 20.19
C ASN A 161 -4.39 15.16 19.35
N ALA A 162 -3.19 15.70 19.57
CA ALA A 162 -1.95 14.95 19.42
C ALA A 162 -1.82 13.86 20.52
N GLU A 163 -2.77 12.93 20.58
CA GLU A 163 -2.49 11.62 21.17
C GLU A 163 -1.82 10.79 20.09
N ASN A 164 -0.65 10.23 20.36
CA ASN A 164 0.08 9.34 19.45
C ASN A 164 -0.82 8.18 18.99
N VAL A 165 -1.48 8.31 17.84
CA VAL A 165 -2.37 7.30 17.27
C VAL A 165 -1.55 6.26 16.50
N HIS A 166 -0.62 5.60 17.19
CA HIS A 166 0.13 4.49 16.60
C HIS A 166 -0.10 3.25 17.46
N GLY A 167 -1.10 2.46 17.07
CA GLY A 167 -1.35 1.18 17.71
C GLY A 167 -0.32 0.15 17.24
N PRO A 168 0.20 -0.74 18.09
CA PRO A 168 1.18 -1.79 17.72
C PRO A 168 0.59 -2.91 16.81
N TYR A 169 -0.46 -2.59 16.05
CA TYR A 169 -1.28 -3.50 15.24
C TYR A 169 -1.68 -2.92 13.89
N ASP A 170 -1.08 -1.80 13.48
CA ASP A 170 -1.40 -1.26 12.17
C ASP A 170 -0.83 -2.17 11.06
N CYS A 171 -1.65 -2.39 10.05
CA CYS A 171 -1.49 -3.43 9.06
C CYS A 171 -1.70 -2.84 7.66
N MET A 172 -0.96 -3.36 6.68
CA MET A 172 -1.03 -2.95 5.30
C MET A 172 -1.13 -4.17 4.38
N LEU A 173 -2.05 -4.10 3.44
CA LEU A 173 -2.21 -5.06 2.35
C LEU A 173 -1.57 -4.48 1.08
N TRP A 174 -0.53 -5.14 0.60
CA TRP A 174 0.16 -4.81 -0.63
C TRP A 174 -0.03 -5.92 -1.67
N ILE A 175 0.02 -5.55 -2.94
CA ILE A 175 0.07 -6.49 -4.05
C ILE A 175 1.16 -6.06 -5.02
N LYS A 176 1.71 -7.00 -5.79
CA LYS A 176 2.59 -6.66 -6.91
C LYS A 176 1.82 -5.85 -7.96
N ASP A 177 2.42 -4.76 -8.43
CA ASP A 177 1.76 -3.86 -9.38
C ASP A 177 2.01 -4.26 -10.83
N ASP A 178 1.41 -5.37 -11.25
CA ASP A 178 1.45 -5.88 -12.63
C ASP A 178 0.16 -5.56 -13.40
N LYS A 179 -0.34 -4.33 -13.26
CA LYS A 179 -1.47 -3.71 -13.99
C LYS A 179 -2.84 -4.39 -13.87
N GLN A 180 -2.95 -5.71 -13.69
CA GLN A 180 -4.23 -6.45 -13.68
C GLN A 180 -4.61 -7.01 -12.30
N THR A 181 -3.68 -7.12 -11.36
CA THR A 181 -4.00 -7.72 -10.07
C THR A 181 -4.79 -6.76 -9.20
N THR A 182 -5.92 -7.24 -8.68
CA THR A 182 -6.69 -6.68 -7.56
C THR A 182 -6.83 -7.80 -6.54
N PRO A 183 -6.74 -7.53 -5.23
CA PRO A 183 -6.90 -8.59 -4.26
C PRO A 183 -8.33 -9.11 -4.32
N ASP A 184 -8.44 -10.43 -4.42
CA ASP A 184 -9.69 -11.16 -4.33
C ASP A 184 -10.22 -11.19 -2.89
N ASP A 185 -11.44 -11.70 -2.71
CA ASP A 185 -12.07 -11.77 -1.39
C ASP A 185 -11.27 -12.67 -0.43
N CYS A 186 -10.64 -13.73 -0.96
CA CYS A 186 -9.76 -14.60 -0.19
C CYS A 186 -8.58 -13.85 0.42
N CYS A 187 -7.93 -12.98 -0.35
CA CYS A 187 -6.81 -12.19 0.14
C CYS A 187 -7.26 -11.17 1.19
N ARG A 188 -8.43 -10.55 1.00
CA ARG A 188 -8.99 -9.59 1.97
C ARG A 188 -9.38 -10.26 3.27
N ASP A 189 -9.96 -11.46 3.22
CA ASP A 189 -10.31 -12.20 4.43
C ASP A 189 -9.07 -12.69 5.17
N TYR A 190 -8.06 -13.13 4.42
CA TYR A 190 -6.76 -13.49 4.98
C TYR A 190 -6.03 -12.30 5.61
N PHE A 191 -6.07 -11.12 4.98
CA PHE A 191 -5.59 -9.87 5.56
C PHE A 191 -6.29 -9.56 6.90
N LYS A 192 -7.62 -9.67 6.96
CA LYS A 192 -8.36 -9.46 8.21
C LYS A 192 -7.95 -10.46 9.28
N GLU A 193 -7.78 -11.73 8.94
CA GLU A 193 -7.34 -12.76 9.89
C GLU A 193 -5.97 -12.43 10.50
N LEU A 194 -4.97 -12.17 9.65
CA LEU A 194 -3.62 -11.82 10.07
C LEU A 194 -3.55 -10.51 10.87
N CYS A 195 -4.48 -9.59 10.61
CA CYS A 195 -4.58 -8.30 11.29
C CYS A 195 -5.65 -8.28 12.39
N HIS A 196 -6.01 -9.46 12.92
CA HIS A 196 -6.87 -9.67 14.08
C HIS A 196 -8.24 -9.00 13.96
N TYR A 197 -8.80 -8.99 12.75
CA TYR A 197 -10.07 -8.36 12.39
C TYR A 197 -10.12 -6.86 12.73
N THR A 198 -8.96 -6.21 12.76
CA THR A 198 -8.90 -4.76 12.85
C THR A 198 -9.59 -4.17 11.63
N ALA A 199 -10.52 -3.23 11.87
CA ALA A 199 -11.27 -2.62 10.78
C ALA A 199 -10.32 -1.91 9.81
N VAL A 200 -10.46 -2.23 8.51
CA VAL A 200 -9.86 -1.47 7.41
C VAL A 200 -10.30 -0.02 7.56
N ARG A 201 -9.33 0.89 7.57
CA ARG A 201 -9.58 2.32 7.66
C ARG A 201 -9.62 2.95 6.29
N GLN A 202 -8.76 2.51 5.39
CA GLN A 202 -8.68 3.03 4.02
C GLN A 202 -8.40 1.93 3.02
N ALA A 203 -8.97 2.12 1.83
CA ALA A 203 -8.76 1.28 0.67
C ALA A 203 -8.39 2.15 -0.54
N PHE A 204 -7.35 1.76 -1.26
CA PHE A 204 -6.79 2.48 -2.39
C PHE A 204 -7.16 1.78 -3.70
N SER A 205 -7.93 2.48 -4.53
CA SER A 205 -8.24 2.04 -5.89
C SER A 205 -7.12 2.42 -6.88
N LYS A 206 -7.14 1.85 -8.08
CA LYS A 206 -6.28 2.24 -9.21
C LYS A 206 -6.81 3.45 -9.99
N ILE A 207 -7.99 3.96 -9.63
CA ILE A 207 -8.67 5.02 -10.37
C ILE A 207 -7.78 6.28 -10.34
N GLU A 208 -7.51 6.83 -11.54
CA GLU A 208 -6.70 8.05 -11.74
C GLU A 208 -5.24 7.95 -11.22
N CYS A 209 -4.70 6.74 -11.17
CA CYS A 209 -3.30 6.48 -10.82
C CYS A 209 -2.35 6.42 -12.04
N GLU A 210 -2.82 6.80 -13.22
CA GLU A 210 -1.98 6.88 -14.42
C GLU A 210 -1.18 8.18 -14.44
N LYS A 211 0.15 8.05 -14.47
CA LYS A 211 1.05 9.19 -14.69
C LYS A 211 0.90 9.67 -16.13
N ARG A 212 0.63 10.97 -16.31
CA ARG A 212 0.69 11.58 -17.64
C ARG A 212 2.16 11.61 -18.09
N PRO A 213 2.47 11.38 -19.39
CA PRO A 213 3.85 11.33 -19.89
C PRO A 213 4.68 12.64 -19.83
N SER A 214 4.36 13.60 -18.95
CA SER A 214 4.96 14.94 -18.93
C SER A 214 5.49 15.40 -17.56
N GLU A 215 5.60 14.51 -16.57
CA GLU A 215 6.18 14.84 -15.26
C GLU A 215 7.59 14.25 -15.06
N SER A 216 8.32 14.00 -16.15
CA SER A 216 9.78 13.87 -16.08
C SER A 216 10.40 15.26 -15.96
N ASN A 217 11.19 15.49 -14.91
CA ASN A 217 11.87 16.74 -14.56
C ASN A 217 12.52 17.49 -15.75
N PRO A 218 12.66 18.83 -15.66
CA PRO A 218 13.47 19.59 -16.61
C PRO A 218 14.92 19.10 -16.58
N GLU A 219 15.45 18.79 -17.76
CA GLU A 219 16.87 18.53 -17.98
C GLU A 219 17.72 19.68 -17.44
N ASP A 220 18.76 19.30 -16.71
CA ASP A 220 19.90 20.11 -16.33
C ASP A 220 20.60 20.67 -17.57
N ASP A 221 20.22 21.88 -18.01
CA ASP A 221 20.93 22.64 -19.05
C ASP A 221 22.21 23.25 -18.43
N SER A 222 23.16 22.38 -18.08
CA SER A 222 24.53 22.78 -17.78
C SER A 222 25.23 23.17 -19.07
N LYS A 223 25.08 24.44 -19.45
CA LYS A 223 25.92 25.06 -20.47
C LYS A 223 27.33 25.22 -19.92
N THR A 224 28.22 24.35 -20.36
CA THR A 224 29.67 24.54 -20.38
C THR A 224 30.03 25.92 -20.94
N VAL A 225 30.62 26.77 -20.09
CA VAL A 225 31.39 27.94 -20.51
C VAL A 225 32.85 27.52 -20.58
N THR A 226 33.38 27.43 -21.80
CA THR A 226 34.82 27.23 -22.06
C THR A 226 35.52 28.58 -22.07
N TYR A 227 36.68 28.65 -21.40
CA TYR A 227 37.57 29.80 -21.30
C TYR A 227 38.18 30.22 -22.65
#